data_AF-A0A7T3A9D3-F1
#
_entry.id   AF-A0A7T3A9D3-F1
#
_cell.length_a   1.000
_cell.length_b   1.000
_cell.length_c   1.000
_cell.angle_alpha   90.00
_cell.angle_beta   90.00
_cell.angle_gamma   90.00
#
_symmetry.space_group_name_H-M   'P 1'
#
loop_
_entity.id
_entity.type
_entity.pdbx_description
1 polymer ?
#
loop_
_entity_poly.entity_id
_entity_poly.type
_entity_poly.pdbx_seq_one_letter_code
_entity_poly.pdbx_strand_id
1 'polypeptide(L)'
;MTPGQLHVLDCVREMLTCDVSPSVRDIAKACNISVSQAHVRIAALVDCGALERGAGKQRNLRLVGVPDLRAIPTDAIRAELARRGVTLDALSTRTRRAVGHEVTCAADTCGHVVQRGHLFCREHWFKLDAGLRHRILRAFAAKDVSTYQDLVAQARDEIDECTA
;
A
#
# COMPACT_ATOMS: atom_id res chain seq x y z
N MET A 1 33.82 -10.06 -2.16
CA MET A 1 32.66 -10.89 -1.77
C MET A 1 32.36 -11.90 -2.86
N THR A 2 32.04 -13.14 -2.49
CA THR A 2 31.65 -14.21 -3.43
C THR A 2 30.15 -14.16 -3.75
N PRO A 3 29.67 -14.76 -4.86
CA PRO A 3 28.24 -14.83 -5.17
C PRO A 3 27.41 -15.45 -4.04
N GLY A 4 27.95 -16.49 -3.38
CA GLY A 4 27.30 -17.12 -2.23
C GLY A 4 27.25 -16.25 -0.97
N GLN A 5 28.18 -15.31 -0.80
CA GLN A 5 28.17 -14.32 0.29
C GLN A 5 27.18 -13.19 0.00
N LEU A 6 27.10 -12.73 -1.26
CA LEU A 6 26.11 -11.74 -1.70
C LEU A 6 24.69 -12.24 -1.46
N HIS A 7 24.40 -13.48 -1.87
CA HIS A 7 23.08 -14.08 -1.66
C HIS A 7 22.70 -14.14 -0.17
N VAL A 8 23.63 -14.53 0.71
CA VAL A 8 23.40 -14.53 2.16
C VAL A 8 23.17 -13.12 2.70
N LEU A 9 23.93 -12.13 2.22
CA LEU A 9 23.76 -10.74 2.63
C LEU A 9 22.40 -10.19 2.22
N ASP A 10 21.92 -10.47 1.01
CA ASP A 10 20.62 -10.03 0.54
C ASP A 10 19.47 -10.69 1.32
N CYS A 11 19.59 -11.99 1.62
CA CYS A 11 18.63 -12.64 2.52
C CYS A 11 18.63 -12.01 3.93
N VAL A 12 19.79 -11.68 4.49
CA VAL A 12 19.86 -11.00 5.80
C VAL A 12 19.21 -9.60 5.72
N ARG A 13 19.44 -8.84 4.65
CA ARG A 13 18.81 -7.53 4.43
C ARG A 13 17.30 -7.64 4.39
N GLU A 14 16.77 -8.59 3.63
CA GLU A 14 15.34 -8.80 3.50
C GLU A 14 14.71 -9.21 4.84
N MET A 15 15.34 -10.14 5.56
CA MET A 15 14.83 -10.58 6.87
C MET A 15 14.86 -9.49 7.94
N LEU A 16 15.82 -8.58 7.90
CA LEU A 16 15.89 -7.43 8.81
C LEU A 16 14.75 -6.42 8.61
N THR A 17 14.03 -6.46 7.49
CA THR A 17 12.82 -5.63 7.29
C THR A 17 11.65 -6.06 8.19
N CYS A 18 11.62 -7.31 8.64
CA CYS A 18 10.55 -7.90 9.46
C CYS A 18 10.71 -7.66 10.97
N ASP A 19 11.54 -6.68 11.38
CA ASP A 19 11.80 -6.25 12.76
C ASP A 19 12.35 -7.32 13.74
N VAL A 20 12.76 -8.47 13.22
CA VAL A 20 13.39 -9.55 14.00
C VAL A 20 14.75 -9.88 13.41
N SER A 21 15.82 -9.73 14.20
CA SER A 21 17.16 -10.17 13.78
C SER A 21 17.12 -11.68 13.47
N PRO A 22 17.50 -12.10 12.25
CA PRO A 22 17.45 -13.51 11.87
C PRO A 22 18.50 -14.32 12.64
N SER A 23 18.17 -15.56 12.99
CA SER A 23 19.17 -16.50 13.50
C SER A 23 19.94 -17.17 12.35
N VAL A 24 21.07 -17.79 12.66
CA VAL A 24 21.84 -18.55 11.66
C VAL A 24 21.03 -19.68 11.04
N ARG A 25 20.12 -20.31 11.81
CA ARG A 25 19.21 -21.34 11.28
C ARG A 25 18.19 -20.77 10.31
N ASP A 26 17.68 -19.58 10.60
CA ASP A 26 16.71 -18.90 9.73
C ASP A 26 17.38 -18.53 8.40
N ILE A 27 18.62 -18.03 8.44
CA ILE A 27 19.42 -17.70 7.25
C ILE A 27 19.76 -18.95 6.45
N ALA A 28 20.17 -20.04 7.11
CA ALA A 28 20.47 -21.31 6.45
C ALA A 28 19.24 -21.84 5.69
N LYS A 29 18.06 -21.77 6.32
CA LYS A 29 16.78 -22.14 5.71
C LYS A 29 16.44 -21.24 4.53
N ALA A 30 16.56 -19.92 4.68
CA ALA A 30 16.23 -18.95 3.63
C ALA A 30 17.14 -19.06 2.40
N CYS A 31 18.44 -19.30 2.61
CA CYS A 31 19.43 -19.42 1.54
C CYS A 31 19.55 -20.85 0.98
N ASN A 32 18.77 -21.81 1.49
CA ASN A 32 18.88 -23.24 1.16
C ASN A 32 20.31 -23.81 1.28
N ILE A 33 20.99 -23.51 2.39
CA ILE A 33 22.36 -23.98 2.68
C ILE A 33 22.42 -24.67 4.05
N SER A 34 23.49 -25.42 4.30
CA SER A 34 23.71 -26.01 5.63
C SER A 34 24.01 -24.93 6.67
N VAL A 35 23.68 -25.21 7.93
CA VAL A 35 23.96 -24.31 9.06
C VAL A 35 25.46 -24.00 9.18
N SER A 36 26.32 -24.99 8.96
CA SER A 36 27.77 -24.81 8.95
C SER A 36 28.24 -23.86 7.85
N GLN A 37 27.68 -23.98 6.63
CA GLN A 37 27.98 -23.05 5.54
C GLN A 37 27.48 -21.63 5.85
N ALA A 38 26.31 -21.49 6.47
CA ALA A 38 25.80 -20.20 6.91
C ALA A 38 26.74 -19.55 7.95
N HIS A 39 27.26 -20.32 8.91
CA HIS A 39 28.26 -19.82 9.87
C HIS A 39 29.51 -19.28 9.18
N VAL A 40 30.09 -20.04 8.26
CA VAL A 40 31.30 -19.64 7.52
C VAL A 40 31.05 -18.37 6.70
N ARG A 41 29.92 -18.31 5.98
CA ARG A 41 29.59 -17.14 5.15
C ARG A 41 29.29 -15.89 5.98
N ILE A 42 28.61 -16.03 7.12
CA ILE A 42 28.36 -14.92 8.04
C ILE A 42 29.66 -14.44 8.67
N ALA A 43 30.55 -15.34 9.08
CA ALA A 43 31.87 -14.95 9.61
C ALA A 43 32.65 -14.14 8.56
N ALA A 44 32.72 -14.62 7.32
CA ALA A 44 33.38 -13.89 6.24
C ALA A 44 32.73 -12.52 5.94
N LEU A 45 31.41 -12.39 6.09
CA LEU A 45 30.70 -11.11 5.97
C LEU A 45 30.95 -10.15 7.14
N VAL A 46 31.23 -10.69 8.33
CA VAL A 46 31.66 -9.90 9.49
C VAL A 46 33.10 -9.43 9.30
N ASP A 47 33.99 -10.34 8.87
CA ASP A 47 35.40 -10.04 8.64
C ASP A 47 35.60 -8.98 7.54
N CYS A 48 34.74 -8.96 6.52
CA CYS A 48 34.78 -7.93 5.48
C CYS A 48 34.01 -6.65 5.82
N GLY A 49 33.46 -6.54 7.04
CA GLY A 49 32.76 -5.34 7.51
C GLY A 49 31.40 -5.11 6.87
N ALA A 50 30.77 -6.13 6.26
CA ALA A 50 29.41 -6.01 5.72
C ALA A 50 28.33 -6.26 6.79
N LEU A 51 28.66 -7.07 7.81
CA LEU A 51 27.79 -7.37 8.94
C LEU A 51 28.52 -7.15 10.26
N GLU A 52 27.76 -6.83 11.31
CA GLU A 52 28.22 -6.81 12.68
C GLU A 52 27.44 -7.83 13.50
N ARG A 53 28.14 -8.55 14.38
CA ARG A 53 27.53 -9.38 15.43
C ARG A 53 27.66 -8.67 16.76
N GLY A 54 26.54 -8.24 17.33
CA GLY A 54 26.56 -7.70 18.69
C GLY A 54 26.76 -8.81 19.74
N ALA A 55 27.37 -8.46 20.87
CA ALA A 55 27.75 -9.42 21.91
C ALA A 55 26.56 -10.13 22.57
N GLY A 56 26.78 -11.41 22.93
CA GLY A 56 25.99 -12.14 23.93
C GLY A 56 24.60 -12.67 23.53
N LYS A 57 24.16 -12.54 22.26
CA LYS A 57 22.83 -13.03 21.83
C LYS A 57 22.88 -13.76 20.49
N GLN A 58 22.11 -14.84 20.34
CA GLN A 58 22.02 -15.63 19.10
C GLN A 58 21.39 -14.88 17.91
N ARG A 59 20.66 -13.80 18.17
CA ARG A 59 19.96 -12.96 17.19
C ARG A 59 20.38 -11.51 17.36
N ASN A 60 21.57 -11.17 16.86
CA ASN A 60 22.12 -9.83 16.96
C ASN A 60 22.98 -9.47 15.74
N LEU A 61 22.47 -9.78 14.55
CA LEU A 61 23.10 -9.40 13.29
C LEU A 61 22.63 -8.01 12.89
N ARG A 62 23.58 -7.14 12.54
CA ARG A 62 23.34 -5.76 12.09
C ARG A 62 24.06 -5.51 10.78
N LEU A 63 23.49 -4.63 9.95
CA LEU A 63 24.15 -4.14 8.74
C LEU A 63 25.07 -2.99 9.13
N VAL A 64 26.31 -3.03 8.64
CA VAL A 64 27.29 -1.96 8.88
C VAL A 64 26.96 -0.75 8.01
N GLY A 65 27.03 0.45 8.57
CA GLY A 65 26.82 1.71 7.84
C GLY A 65 25.37 2.00 7.46
N VAL A 66 24.41 1.14 7.84
CA VAL A 66 22.98 1.43 7.70
C VAL A 66 22.51 2.13 8.97
N PRO A 67 22.09 3.41 8.91
CA PRO A 67 21.55 4.08 10.08
C PRO A 67 20.30 3.33 10.56
N ASP A 68 20.26 3.01 11.85
CA ASP A 68 19.06 2.45 12.47
C ASP A 68 17.97 3.52 12.39
N LEU A 69 16.98 3.30 11.52
CA LEU A 69 15.87 4.23 11.34
C LEU A 69 15.09 4.44 12.64
N ARG A 70 15.17 3.50 13.60
CA ARG A 70 14.56 3.64 14.93
C ARG A 70 15.29 4.62 15.83
N ALA A 71 16.57 4.88 15.57
CA ALA A 71 17.37 5.86 16.31
C ALA A 71 17.22 7.28 15.74
N ILE A 72 16.60 7.44 14.58
CA ILE A 72 16.38 8.75 13.97
C ILE A 72 15.17 9.41 14.65
N PRO A 73 15.31 10.62 15.23
CA PRO A 73 14.18 11.33 15.82
C PRO A 73 13.06 11.54 14.80
N THR A 74 11.81 11.32 15.22
CA THR A 74 10.64 11.46 14.35
C THR A 74 10.58 12.84 13.67
N ASP A 75 11.02 13.90 14.35
CA ASP A 75 11.05 15.26 13.80
C ASP A 75 12.07 15.41 12.67
N ALA A 76 13.21 14.71 12.73
CA ALA A 76 14.19 14.70 11.65
C ALA A 76 13.64 13.98 10.41
N ILE A 77 12.90 12.89 10.61
CA ILE A 77 12.19 12.19 9.51
C ILE A 77 11.12 13.11 8.91
N ARG A 78 10.34 13.80 9.73
CA ARG A 78 9.33 14.78 9.30
C ARG A 78 9.92 15.90 8.46
N ALA A 79 11.02 16.49 8.93
CA ALA A 79 11.70 17.57 8.22
C ALA A 79 12.24 17.13 6.85
N GLU A 80 12.83 15.93 6.78
CA GLU A 80 13.34 15.37 5.53
C GLU A 80 12.22 15.03 4.53
N LEU A 81 11.09 14.52 5.02
CA LEU A 81 9.91 14.27 4.18
C LEU A 81 9.33 15.59 3.65
N ALA A 82 9.20 16.61 4.51
CA ALA A 82 8.73 17.94 4.10
C ALA A 82 9.64 18.59 3.06
N ARG A 83 10.97 18.46 3.21
CA ARG A 83 11.97 18.91 2.22
C ARG A 83 11.77 18.26 0.85
N ARG A 84 11.30 17.02 0.82
CA ARG A 84 11.00 16.27 -0.41
C ARG A 84 9.58 16.51 -0.94
N GLY A 85 8.83 17.45 -0.34
CA GLY A 85 7.43 17.73 -0.70
C GLY A 85 6.46 16.63 -0.27
N VAL A 86 6.87 15.73 0.64
CA VAL A 86 6.02 14.66 1.18
C VAL A 86 5.53 15.07 2.56
N THR A 87 4.24 15.30 2.71
CA THR A 87 3.62 15.48 4.03
C THR A 87 3.14 14.13 4.56
N LEU A 88 3.45 13.79 5.81
CA LEU A 88 2.96 12.56 6.45
C LEU A 88 1.43 12.54 6.57
N ASP A 89 0.79 13.72 6.57
CA ASP A 89 -0.66 13.82 6.49
C ASP A 89 -1.22 13.23 5.18
N ALA A 90 -0.44 13.16 4.11
CA ALA A 90 -0.83 12.48 2.86
C ALA A 90 -0.79 10.94 2.97
N LEU A 91 -0.15 10.38 4.01
CA LEU A 91 -0.12 8.94 4.29
C LEU A 91 -1.19 8.52 5.30
N SER A 92 -1.57 9.41 6.23
CA SER A 92 -2.60 9.17 7.25
C SER A 92 -4.00 9.58 6.81
N THR A 93 -4.13 10.56 5.90
CA THR A 93 -5.36 10.69 5.15
C THR A 93 -5.44 9.48 4.22
N ARG A 94 -6.53 8.72 4.31
CA ARG A 94 -7.04 8.03 3.12
C ARG A 94 -7.35 9.14 2.11
N THR A 95 -6.36 9.68 1.43
CA THR A 95 -6.57 10.20 0.10
C THR A 95 -7.05 9.00 -0.67
N ARG A 96 -8.38 8.86 -0.78
CA ARG A 96 -8.97 8.18 -1.93
C ARG A 96 -8.39 8.94 -3.10
N ARG A 97 -7.25 8.48 -3.63
CA ARG A 97 -6.81 8.90 -4.95
C ARG A 97 -8.04 8.65 -5.80
N ALA A 98 -8.66 9.70 -6.28
CA ALA A 98 -9.79 9.58 -7.18
C ALA A 98 -9.20 9.02 -8.47
N VAL A 99 -9.11 7.69 -8.54
CA VAL A 99 -8.66 6.99 -9.74
C VAL A 99 -9.85 6.98 -10.68
N GLY A 100 -10.04 8.10 -11.36
CA GLY A 100 -11.12 8.34 -12.29
C GLY A 100 -10.90 9.66 -13.01
N HIS A 101 -11.16 9.70 -14.32
CA HIS A 101 -11.27 10.97 -15.01
C HIS A 101 -12.52 11.70 -14.52
N GLU A 102 -12.48 13.03 -14.54
CA GLU A 102 -13.66 13.85 -14.30
C GLU A 102 -14.70 13.60 -15.39
N VAL A 103 -15.93 13.26 -14.99
CA VAL A 103 -17.09 13.10 -15.88
C VAL A 103 -18.24 13.97 -15.36
N THR A 104 -19.20 14.31 -16.20
CA THR A 104 -20.38 15.07 -15.74
C THR A 104 -21.41 14.15 -15.08
N CYS A 105 -22.18 14.72 -14.15
CA CYS A 105 -23.36 14.07 -13.59
C CYS A 105 -24.28 13.57 -14.71
N ALA A 106 -24.85 12.38 -14.55
CA ALA A 106 -25.68 11.75 -15.59
C ALA A 106 -27.13 12.27 -15.67
N ALA A 107 -27.46 13.39 -15.03
CA ALA A 107 -28.77 14.04 -15.11
C ALA A 107 -28.70 15.12 -16.19
N ASP A 108 -29.72 15.24 -17.03
CA ASP A 108 -29.63 15.92 -18.33
C ASP A 108 -29.27 17.42 -18.23
N THR A 109 -29.62 18.06 -17.11
CA THR A 109 -29.36 19.49 -16.87
C THR A 109 -28.22 19.76 -15.87
N CYS A 110 -27.58 18.71 -15.35
CA CYS A 110 -26.62 18.84 -14.26
C CYS A 110 -25.16 18.92 -14.75
N GLY A 111 -24.59 20.14 -14.78
CA GLY A 111 -23.18 20.37 -15.13
C GLY A 111 -22.15 20.02 -14.03
N HIS A 112 -22.56 19.40 -12.92
CA HIS A 112 -21.63 19.08 -11.83
C HIS A 112 -20.64 17.99 -12.24
N VAL A 113 -19.36 18.26 -12.01
CA VAL A 113 -18.28 17.29 -12.21
C VAL A 113 -18.31 16.24 -11.10
N VAL A 114 -18.35 14.97 -11.50
CA VAL A 114 -18.26 13.79 -10.64
C VAL A 114 -17.08 12.92 -11.07
N GLN A 115 -16.65 12.05 -10.16
CA GLN A 115 -15.56 11.12 -10.44
C GLN A 115 -16.06 9.94 -11.27
N ARG A 116 -15.28 9.46 -12.25
CA ARG A 116 -15.61 8.26 -13.02
C ARG A 116 -15.98 7.10 -12.08
N GLY A 117 -17.15 6.50 -12.32
CA GLY A 117 -17.74 5.47 -11.46
C GLY A 117 -18.85 5.99 -10.52
N HIS A 118 -18.96 7.30 -10.34
CA HIS A 118 -20.14 7.93 -9.75
C HIS A 118 -21.11 8.31 -10.87
N LEU A 119 -22.35 7.80 -10.76
CA LEU A 119 -23.41 8.05 -11.74
C LEU A 119 -23.96 9.48 -11.66
N PHE A 120 -24.15 9.98 -10.45
CA PHE A 120 -24.76 11.28 -10.17
C PHE A 120 -23.93 12.08 -9.17
N CYS A 121 -24.13 13.40 -9.15
CA CYS A 121 -23.59 14.25 -8.09
C CYS A 121 -24.23 13.90 -6.75
N ARG A 122 -23.65 14.37 -5.64
CA ARG A 122 -24.17 14.04 -4.31
C ARG A 122 -25.64 14.43 -4.16
N GLU A 123 -26.03 15.61 -4.64
CA GLU A 123 -27.41 16.08 -4.53
C GLU A 123 -28.39 15.15 -5.24
N HIS A 124 -28.17 14.89 -6.53
CA HIS A 124 -29.01 13.98 -7.32
C HIS A 124 -28.98 12.54 -6.80
N TRP A 125 -27.83 12.06 -6.35
CA TRP A 125 -27.73 10.74 -5.72
C TRP A 125 -28.56 10.63 -4.44
N PHE A 126 -28.76 11.70 -3.67
CA PHE A 126 -29.57 11.65 -2.46
C PHE A 126 -31.04 12.02 -2.68
N LYS A 127 -31.41 12.54 -3.86
CA LYS A 127 -32.80 12.74 -4.28
C LYS A 127 -33.49 11.44 -4.68
N LEU A 128 -32.74 10.47 -5.21
CA LEU A 128 -33.25 9.15 -5.58
C LEU A 128 -33.81 8.38 -4.37
N ASP A 129 -34.87 7.60 -4.62
CA ASP A 129 -35.39 6.65 -3.64
C ASP A 129 -34.30 5.73 -3.05
N ALA A 130 -34.39 5.46 -1.74
CA ALA A 130 -33.42 4.64 -1.02
C ALA A 130 -33.39 3.17 -1.50
N GLY A 131 -34.55 2.65 -1.94
CA GLY A 131 -34.67 1.32 -2.53
C GLY A 131 -34.02 1.24 -3.91
N LEU A 132 -34.26 2.23 -4.77
CA LEU A 132 -33.60 2.31 -6.08
C LEU A 132 -32.08 2.36 -5.97
N ARG A 133 -31.54 3.21 -5.07
CA ARG A 133 -30.09 3.29 -4.81
C ARG A 133 -29.48 1.96 -4.38
N HIS A 134 -30.15 1.24 -3.47
CA HIS A 134 -29.68 -0.08 -3.03
C HIS A 134 -29.70 -1.10 -4.17
N ARG A 135 -30.73 -1.09 -5.03
CA ARG A 135 -30.82 -1.99 -6.18
C ARG A 135 -29.71 -1.73 -7.19
N ILE A 136 -29.39 -0.47 -7.49
CA ILE A 136 -28.27 -0.09 -8.37
C ILE A 136 -26.94 -0.62 -7.83
N LEU A 137 -26.65 -0.36 -6.54
CA LEU A 137 -25.41 -0.82 -5.91
C LEU A 137 -25.32 -2.35 -5.89
N ARG A 138 -26.44 -3.05 -5.65
CA ARG A 138 -26.51 -4.51 -5.66
C ARG A 138 -26.27 -5.08 -7.06
N ALA A 139 -26.90 -4.53 -8.10
CA ALA A 139 -26.70 -4.95 -9.49
C ALA A 139 -25.24 -4.73 -9.93
N PHE A 140 -24.65 -3.59 -9.57
CA PHE A 140 -23.24 -3.30 -9.82
C PHE A 140 -22.32 -4.30 -9.12
N ALA A 141 -22.55 -4.58 -7.82
CA ALA A 141 -21.77 -5.55 -7.06
C ALA A 141 -21.87 -6.97 -7.64
N ALA A 142 -23.04 -7.35 -8.17
CA ALA A 142 -23.28 -8.62 -8.83
C ALA A 142 -22.71 -8.71 -10.26
N LYS A 143 -22.21 -7.60 -10.81
CA LYS A 143 -21.78 -7.46 -12.22
C LYS A 143 -22.89 -7.77 -13.24
N ASP A 144 -24.14 -7.57 -12.86
CA ASP A 144 -25.29 -7.75 -13.76
C ASP A 144 -25.50 -6.47 -14.58
N VAL A 145 -24.92 -6.47 -15.79
CA VAL A 145 -24.86 -5.30 -16.66
C VAL A 145 -26.25 -4.87 -17.15
N SER A 146 -27.12 -5.82 -17.50
CA SER A 146 -28.45 -5.51 -18.03
C SER A 146 -29.30 -4.84 -16.96
N THR A 147 -29.44 -5.49 -15.80
CA THR A 147 -30.21 -4.95 -14.68
C THR A 147 -29.64 -3.62 -14.19
N TYR A 148 -28.31 -3.47 -14.21
CA TYR A 148 -27.66 -2.21 -13.84
C TYR A 148 -28.03 -1.08 -14.81
N GLN A 149 -28.01 -1.32 -16.12
CA GLN A 149 -28.35 -0.30 -17.12
C GLN A 149 -29.81 0.15 -17.01
N ASP A 150 -30.74 -0.80 -16.82
CA ASP A 150 -32.16 -0.52 -16.67
C ASP A 150 -32.44 0.33 -15.41
N LEU A 151 -31.81 -0.02 -14.28
CA LEU A 151 -31.96 0.74 -13.03
C LEU A 151 -31.32 2.13 -13.10
N VAL A 152 -30.24 2.29 -13.86
CA VAL A 152 -29.61 3.60 -14.09
C VAL A 152 -30.49 4.47 -14.99
N ALA A 153 -31.11 3.91 -16.02
CA ALA A 153 -32.08 4.63 -16.85
C ALA A 153 -33.27 5.10 -16.00
N GLN A 154 -33.86 4.21 -15.20
CA GLN A 154 -34.92 4.56 -14.26
C GLN A 154 -34.52 5.70 -13.30
N ALA A 155 -33.28 5.68 -12.80
CA ALA A 155 -32.79 6.73 -11.92
C ALA A 155 -32.61 8.08 -12.62
N ARG A 156 -32.27 8.10 -13.92
CA ARG A 156 -32.20 9.34 -14.70
C ARG A 156 -33.59 9.95 -14.84
N ASP A 157 -34.55 9.13 -15.28
CA ASP A 157 -35.93 9.55 -15.47
C ASP A 157 -36.51 10.13 -14.17
N GLU A 158 -36.28 9.50 -13.01
CA GLU A 158 -36.75 9.99 -11.71
C GLU A 158 -36.15 11.36 -11.32
N ILE A 159 -34.87 11.60 -11.65
CA ILE A 159 -34.20 12.87 -11.36
C ILE A 159 -34.69 13.97 -12.31
N ASP A 160 -34.83 13.65 -13.59
CA ASP A 160 -35.22 14.60 -14.62
C ASP A 160 -36.71 14.98 -14.46
N GLU A 161 -37.59 14.04 -14.07
CA GLU A 161 -38.98 14.31 -13.70
C GLU A 161 -39.11 15.19 -12.43
N CYS A 162 -38.18 15.09 -11.48
CA CYS A 162 -38.15 15.93 -10.28
C CYS A 162 -37.59 17.34 -10.51
N THR A 163 -36.96 17.60 -11.66
CA THR A 163 -36.33 18.89 -11.99
C THR A 163 -37.05 19.69 -13.08
N ALA A 164 -38.05 19.09 -13.73
CA ALA A 164 -39.00 19.75 -14.62
C ALA A 164 -40.10 20.50 -13.85
#